data_AF-A0A534PBG9-F1
#
_entry.id   AF-A0A534PBG9-F1
#
_cell.length_a   1.000
_cell.length_b   1.000
_cell.length_c   1.000
_cell.angle_alpha   90.00
_cell.angle_beta   90.00
_cell.angle_gamma   90.00
#
_symmetry.space_group_name_H-M   'P 1'
#
loop_
_entity.id
_entity.type
_entity.pdbx_description
1 polymer ?
#
loop_
_entity_poly.entity_id
_entity_poly.type
_entity_poly.pdbx_seq_one_letter_code
_entity_poly.pdbx_strand_id
1 'polypeptide(L)'
;MWLVRMALKRPYTFVVMSMLIIILGILTIVRMPTDIFPDIDIPVISVVFNYSGLSPEEMEKRMVNNYERALTTTVNDIEHIESQSLAGVSVIKIFFQQGAKIEAATAQVTAISQAAIRSMPPGTTPPFIIRYSASNVPILQVAMQSESLSEQQLFDYGINFVRTDMTTIPGIQIPYPYGGKQRLIMIDIDPQRLFAWGLSPRDVNNALGQQNVIVPTGTAKIGANEYPIVLNASPDLLAQIETIPIKTVNGTTVYVRDVAHVRDGNSPQTNIVHVEGQRSVLMSILKQGSASTLD
;
A
#
# COMPACT_ATOMS: atom_id res chain seq x y z
N MET A 1 58.17 10.65 29.26
CA MET A 1 58.03 11.98 28.58
C MET A 1 58.44 11.95 27.11
N TRP A 2 58.24 10.84 26.38
CA TRP A 2 58.62 10.78 24.96
C TRP A 2 57.62 11.52 24.05
N LEU A 3 56.32 11.42 24.31
CA LEU A 3 55.26 12.14 23.56
C LEU A 3 55.50 13.67 23.52
N VAL A 4 55.78 14.28 24.67
CA VAL A 4 56.07 15.73 24.77
C VAL A 4 57.35 16.08 24.01
N ARG A 5 58.40 15.24 24.14
CA ARG A 5 59.68 15.46 23.45
C ARG A 5 59.57 15.28 21.92
N MET A 6 58.66 14.41 21.45
CA MET A 6 58.34 14.21 20.03
C MET A 6 57.56 15.41 19.47
N ALA A 7 56.59 15.93 20.24
CA ALA A 7 55.83 17.12 19.89
C ALA A 7 56.70 18.37 19.77
N LEU A 8 57.62 18.56 20.71
CA LEU A 8 58.57 19.69 20.70
C LEU A 8 59.62 19.60 19.58
N LYS A 9 59.96 18.39 19.10
CA LYS A 9 60.92 18.19 17.99
C LYS A 9 60.34 18.46 16.60
N ARG A 10 59.01 18.41 16.42
CA ARG A 10 58.33 18.62 15.12
C ARG A 10 57.15 19.61 15.24
N PRO A 11 57.38 20.86 15.65
CA PRO A 11 56.31 21.82 15.95
C PRO A 11 55.39 22.08 14.74
N TYR A 12 55.95 22.22 13.53
CA TYR A 12 55.16 22.45 12.31
C TYR A 12 54.19 21.31 11.98
N THR A 13 54.58 20.05 12.22
CA THR A 13 53.71 18.89 11.97
C THR A 13 52.46 18.94 12.85
N PHE A 14 52.61 19.34 14.12
CA PHE A 14 51.47 19.45 15.05
C PHE A 14 50.58 20.65 14.74
N VAL A 15 51.15 21.77 14.29
CA VAL A 15 50.36 22.94 13.84
C VAL A 15 49.52 22.58 12.60
N VAL A 16 50.12 21.94 11.60
CA VAL A 16 49.40 21.51 10.39
C VAL A 16 48.33 20.46 10.73
N MET A 17 48.64 19.48 11.56
CA MET A 17 47.65 18.50 12.05
C MET A 17 46.47 19.18 12.78
N SER A 18 46.74 20.15 13.64
CA SER A 18 45.69 20.88 14.37
C SER A 18 44.80 21.68 13.42
N MET A 19 45.40 22.34 12.43
CA MET A 19 44.66 23.08 11.40
C MET A 19 43.80 22.14 10.54
N LEU A 20 44.33 20.96 10.19
CA LEU A 20 43.60 19.94 9.44
C LEU A 20 42.42 19.37 10.25
N ILE A 21 42.58 19.14 11.55
CA ILE A 21 41.49 18.72 12.45
C ILE A 21 40.41 19.80 12.52
N ILE A 22 40.77 21.08 12.60
CA ILE A 22 39.79 22.18 12.61
C ILE A 22 39.00 22.23 11.30
N ILE A 23 39.69 22.14 10.15
CA ILE A 23 39.04 22.15 8.83
C ILE A 23 38.09 20.97 8.68
N LEU A 24 38.54 19.76 9.03
CA LEU A 24 37.68 18.56 8.98
C LEU A 24 36.53 18.64 9.98
N GLY A 25 36.77 19.19 11.17
CA GLY A 25 35.75 19.38 12.21
C GLY A 25 34.63 20.31 11.75
N ILE A 26 34.98 21.48 11.18
CA ILE A 26 34.00 22.42 10.61
C ILE A 26 33.23 21.77 9.45
N LEU A 27 33.94 21.09 8.54
CA LEU A 27 33.32 20.43 7.39
C LEU A 27 32.36 19.31 7.82
N THR A 28 32.70 18.59 8.89
CA THR A 28 31.84 17.55 9.47
C THR A 28 30.61 18.15 10.14
N ILE A 29 30.75 19.23 10.93
CA ILE A 29 29.62 19.89 11.59
C ILE A 29 28.62 20.44 10.57
N VAL A 30 29.11 21.03 9.47
CA VAL A 30 28.25 21.61 8.42
C VAL A 30 27.53 20.53 7.60
N ARG A 31 28.11 19.33 7.46
CA ARG A 31 27.52 18.21 6.69
C ARG A 31 26.83 17.16 7.57
N MET A 32 26.82 17.32 8.88
CA MET A 32 26.23 16.33 9.78
C MET A 32 24.70 16.37 9.60
N PRO A 33 24.07 15.22 9.24
CA PRO A 33 22.63 15.17 9.15
C PRO A 33 22.03 15.46 10.51
N THR A 34 20.99 16.30 10.52
CA THR A 34 20.25 16.64 11.74
C THR A 34 18.90 15.97 11.72
N ASP A 35 18.42 15.56 12.89
CA ASP A 35 17.11 14.95 13.05
C ASP A 35 16.45 15.43 14.35
N ILE A 36 15.12 15.43 14.36
CA ILE A 36 14.32 15.90 15.49
C ILE A 36 14.29 14.84 16.61
N PHE A 37 14.30 13.57 16.22
CA PHE A 37 14.30 12.43 17.13
C PHE A 37 15.56 11.58 16.93
N PRO A 38 16.10 10.96 17.99
CA PRO A 38 17.07 9.89 17.81
C PRO A 38 16.42 8.73 17.06
N ASP A 39 17.20 8.02 16.25
CA ASP A 39 16.68 6.83 15.58
C ASP A 39 16.47 5.71 16.60
N ILE A 40 15.20 5.43 16.92
CA ILE A 40 14.79 4.36 17.82
C ILE A 40 14.22 3.24 16.95
N ASP A 41 15.10 2.33 16.55
CA ASP A 41 14.73 1.07 15.91
C ASP A 41 14.06 0.16 16.94
N ILE A 42 12.74 0.27 17.05
CA ILE A 42 11.94 -0.72 17.77
C ILE A 42 11.84 -1.96 16.84
N PRO A 43 12.36 -3.12 17.25
CA PRO A 43 12.47 -4.30 16.38
C PRO A 43 11.11 -4.99 16.21
N VAL A 44 10.18 -4.33 15.50
CA VAL A 44 8.80 -4.78 15.31
C VAL A 44 8.41 -4.72 13.84
N ILE A 45 7.83 -5.82 13.36
CA ILE A 45 7.24 -5.89 12.02
C ILE A 45 5.74 -6.09 12.17
N SER A 46 4.95 -5.20 11.55
CA SER A 46 3.51 -5.31 11.50
C SER A 46 3.08 -5.89 10.15
N VAL A 47 2.27 -6.93 10.19
CA VAL A 47 1.70 -7.61 9.03
C VAL A 47 0.19 -7.40 9.06
N VAL A 48 -0.36 -6.80 8.01
CA VAL A 48 -1.78 -6.50 7.90
C VAL A 48 -2.42 -7.33 6.80
N PHE A 49 -3.29 -8.24 7.20
CA PHE A 49 -4.13 -9.02 6.27
C PHE A 49 -5.49 -8.35 6.12
N ASN A 50 -5.95 -8.25 4.88
CA ASN A 50 -7.30 -7.78 4.56
C ASN A 50 -8.06 -8.90 3.86
N TYR A 51 -9.25 -9.22 4.37
CA TYR A 51 -10.17 -10.15 3.73
C TYR A 51 -11.61 -9.73 4.06
N SER A 52 -12.24 -9.00 3.13
CA SER A 52 -13.59 -8.48 3.37
C SER A 52 -14.62 -9.60 3.54
N GLY A 53 -15.49 -9.46 4.53
CA GLY A 53 -16.63 -10.37 4.75
C GLY A 53 -16.42 -11.49 5.77
N LEU A 54 -15.24 -11.63 6.38
CA LEU A 54 -15.03 -12.54 7.51
C LEU A 54 -15.31 -11.85 8.86
N SER A 55 -15.92 -12.60 9.80
CA SER A 55 -16.04 -12.17 11.19
C SER A 55 -14.66 -12.16 11.86
N PRO A 56 -14.48 -11.41 12.97
CA PRO A 56 -13.24 -11.44 13.74
C PRO A 56 -12.80 -12.86 14.13
N GLU A 57 -13.74 -13.74 14.55
CA GLU A 57 -13.38 -15.11 14.95
C GLU A 57 -12.95 -15.98 13.76
N GLU A 58 -13.56 -15.81 12.58
CA GLU A 58 -13.13 -16.55 11.38
C GLU A 58 -11.80 -16.02 10.84
N MET A 59 -11.55 -14.71 10.91
CA MET A 59 -10.23 -14.12 10.60
C MET A 59 -9.14 -14.77 11.46
N GLU A 60 -9.37 -14.83 12.78
CA GLU A 60 -8.44 -15.45 13.73
C GLU A 60 -8.18 -16.92 13.38
N LYS A 61 -9.24 -17.72 13.27
CA LYS A 61 -9.14 -19.18 13.08
C LYS A 61 -8.59 -19.58 11.71
N ARG A 62 -9.00 -18.90 10.65
CA ARG A 62 -8.69 -19.29 9.26
C ARG A 62 -7.40 -18.69 8.75
N MET A 63 -7.05 -17.49 9.22
CA MET A 63 -5.87 -16.76 8.73
C MET A 63 -4.79 -16.63 9.80
N VAL A 64 -5.11 -15.97 10.92
CA VAL A 64 -4.10 -15.56 11.92
C VAL A 64 -3.42 -16.76 12.56
N ASN A 65 -4.18 -17.72 13.10
CA ASN A 65 -3.63 -18.88 13.79
C ASN A 65 -2.72 -19.73 12.89
N ASN A 66 -3.07 -19.87 11.62
CA ASN A 66 -2.23 -20.59 10.66
C ASN A 66 -0.95 -19.81 10.34
N TYR A 67 -1.06 -18.49 10.20
CA TYR A 67 0.06 -17.61 9.91
C TYR A 67 1.05 -17.50 11.07
N GLU A 68 0.57 -17.31 12.30
CA GLU A 68 1.42 -17.27 13.50
C GLU A 68 2.24 -18.55 13.67
N ARG A 69 1.61 -19.71 13.45
CA ARG A 69 2.32 -21.00 13.48
C ARG A 69 3.38 -21.09 12.38
N ALA A 70 3.09 -20.59 11.18
CA ALA A 70 4.04 -20.54 10.08
C ALA A 70 5.23 -19.60 10.37
N LEU A 71 4.99 -18.48 11.06
CA LEU A 71 6.05 -17.56 11.48
C LEU A 71 7.06 -18.26 12.39
N THR A 72 6.59 -19.01 13.38
CA THR A 72 7.48 -19.68 14.37
C THR A 72 8.45 -20.69 13.78
N THR A 73 8.21 -21.18 12.55
CA THR A 73 9.09 -22.17 11.90
C THR A 73 10.12 -21.57 10.95
N THR A 74 9.84 -20.38 10.41
CA THR A 74 10.62 -19.80 9.30
C THR A 74 11.35 -18.52 9.69
N VAL A 75 10.80 -17.79 10.66
CA VAL A 75 11.31 -16.49 11.07
C VAL A 75 12.12 -16.64 12.36
N ASN A 76 13.36 -16.18 12.33
CA ASN A 76 14.26 -16.28 13.47
C ASN A 76 14.08 -15.09 14.43
N ASP A 77 14.55 -15.27 15.66
CA ASP A 77 14.68 -14.22 16.68
C ASP A 77 13.36 -13.53 17.06
N ILE A 78 12.22 -14.21 16.87
CA ILE A 78 10.93 -13.75 17.40
C ILE A 78 10.99 -13.81 18.93
N GLU A 79 10.66 -12.69 19.57
CA GLU A 79 10.43 -12.60 21.01
C GLU A 79 9.01 -13.01 21.35
N HIS A 80 8.03 -12.29 20.80
CA HIS A 80 6.62 -12.58 20.96
C HIS A 80 5.82 -12.04 19.77
N ILE A 81 4.57 -12.51 19.63
CA ILE A 81 3.64 -12.08 18.58
C ILE A 81 2.37 -11.59 19.27
N GLU A 82 1.90 -10.42 18.88
CA GLU A 82 0.59 -9.89 19.25
C GLU A 82 -0.29 -9.80 18.01
N SER A 83 -1.51 -10.32 18.07
CA SER A 83 -2.47 -10.21 16.96
C SER A 83 -3.79 -9.62 17.41
N GLN A 84 -4.39 -8.85 16.50
CA GLN A 84 -5.70 -8.25 16.67
C GLN A 84 -6.52 -8.51 15.41
N SER A 85 -7.57 -9.31 15.57
CA SER A 85 -8.54 -9.59 14.51
C SER A 85 -9.74 -8.67 14.63
N LEU A 86 -10.08 -8.00 13.54
CA LEU A 86 -11.26 -7.16 13.37
C LEU A 86 -12.07 -7.66 12.17
N ALA A 87 -13.27 -7.12 11.98
CA ALA A 87 -14.09 -7.50 10.84
C ALA A 87 -13.39 -7.14 9.53
N GLY A 88 -13.02 -8.18 8.76
CA GLY A 88 -12.35 -8.07 7.48
C GLY A 88 -10.89 -7.59 7.47
N VAL A 89 -10.28 -7.35 8.63
CA VAL A 89 -8.87 -6.96 8.74
C VAL A 89 -8.23 -7.61 9.97
N SER A 90 -6.99 -8.05 9.83
CA SER A 90 -6.19 -8.55 10.95
C SER A 90 -4.83 -7.88 10.96
N VAL A 91 -4.41 -7.43 12.14
CA VAL A 91 -3.11 -6.80 12.37
C VAL A 91 -2.28 -7.72 13.26
N ILE A 92 -1.12 -8.14 12.78
CA ILE A 92 -0.21 -9.06 13.48
C ILE A 92 1.12 -8.33 13.67
N LYS A 93 1.49 -8.07 14.92
CA LYS A 93 2.74 -7.42 15.31
C LYS A 93 3.71 -8.49 15.80
N ILE A 94 4.86 -8.56 15.16
CA ILE A 94 5.93 -9.51 15.45
C ILE A 94 7.04 -8.72 16.14
N PHE A 95 7.28 -9.00 17.41
CA PHE A 95 8.35 -8.41 18.20
C PHE A 95 9.58 -9.32 18.12
N PHE A 96 10.74 -8.72 17.89
CA PHE A 96 12.00 -9.44 17.76
C PHE A 96 12.93 -9.16 18.94
N GLN A 97 13.77 -10.14 19.24
CA GLN A 97 14.81 -10.05 20.27
C GLN A 97 15.76 -8.88 20.00
N GLN A 98 16.34 -8.33 21.07
CA GLN A 98 17.32 -7.25 20.95
C GLN A 98 18.55 -7.71 20.15
N GLY A 99 18.92 -6.96 19.11
CA GLY A 99 20.05 -7.28 18.23
C GLY A 99 19.70 -8.17 17.03
N ALA A 100 18.43 -8.55 16.86
CA ALA A 100 17.95 -9.25 15.67
C ALA A 100 18.16 -8.40 14.40
N LYS A 101 18.48 -9.07 13.29
CA LYS A 101 18.63 -8.41 11.98
C LYS A 101 17.26 -8.22 11.33
N ILE A 102 16.65 -7.06 11.53
CA ILE A 102 15.29 -6.75 11.06
C ILE A 102 15.16 -6.83 9.54
N GLU A 103 16.21 -6.54 8.78
CA GLU A 103 16.22 -6.67 7.33
C GLU A 103 16.07 -8.15 6.90
N ALA A 104 16.79 -9.05 7.58
CA ALA A 104 16.69 -10.49 7.34
C ALA A 104 15.32 -11.03 7.79
N ALA A 105 14.84 -10.58 8.96
CA ALA A 105 13.52 -10.92 9.45
C ALA A 105 12.40 -10.45 8.50
N THR A 106 12.52 -9.24 7.94
CA THR A 106 11.56 -8.71 6.96
C THR A 106 11.51 -9.57 5.71
N ALA A 107 12.66 -10.02 5.22
CA ALA A 107 12.73 -10.94 4.09
C ALA A 107 12.08 -12.31 4.41
N GLN A 108 12.33 -12.86 5.60
CA GLN A 108 11.72 -14.11 6.07
C GLN A 108 10.20 -13.99 6.21
N VAL A 109 9.72 -12.93 6.87
CA VAL A 109 8.28 -12.62 7.03
C VAL A 109 7.62 -12.45 5.67
N THR A 110 8.28 -11.78 4.72
CA THR A 110 7.77 -11.63 3.35
C THR A 110 7.66 -12.98 2.65
N ALA A 111 8.71 -13.81 2.71
CA ALA A 111 8.72 -15.12 2.08
C ALA A 111 7.62 -16.05 2.63
N ILE A 112 7.48 -16.13 3.96
CA ILE A 112 6.46 -16.99 4.58
C ILE A 112 5.05 -16.46 4.35
N SER A 113 4.86 -15.14 4.26
CA SER A 113 3.56 -14.55 3.90
C SER A 113 3.09 -14.99 2.53
N GLN A 114 3.98 -15.06 1.53
CA GLN A 114 3.61 -15.55 0.20
C GLN A 114 3.22 -17.04 0.21
N ALA A 115 3.91 -17.85 1.01
CA ALA A 115 3.58 -19.26 1.15
C ALA A 115 2.27 -19.48 1.91
N ALA A 116 2.02 -18.69 2.96
CA ALA A 116 0.85 -18.82 3.84
C ALA A 116 -0.48 -18.53 3.13
N ILE A 117 -0.49 -17.69 2.10
CA ILE A 117 -1.71 -17.42 1.31
C ILE A 117 -2.32 -18.71 0.74
N ARG A 118 -1.49 -19.71 0.43
CA ARG A 118 -1.96 -20.99 -0.14
C ARG A 118 -2.83 -21.81 0.81
N SER A 119 -2.69 -21.62 2.13
CA SER A 119 -3.51 -22.28 3.14
C SER A 119 -4.65 -21.41 3.64
N MET A 120 -4.77 -20.17 3.16
CA MET A 120 -5.82 -19.22 3.48
C MET A 120 -7.01 -19.35 2.51
N PRO A 121 -8.18 -18.75 2.84
CA PRO A 121 -9.35 -18.78 1.95
C PRO A 121 -9.07 -18.22 0.55
N PRO A 122 -9.74 -18.75 -0.50
CA PRO A 122 -9.61 -18.22 -1.86
C PRO A 122 -9.91 -16.71 -1.92
N GLY A 123 -9.14 -15.98 -2.74
CA GLY A 123 -9.25 -14.53 -2.86
C GLY A 123 -8.42 -13.74 -1.83
N THR A 124 -7.69 -14.42 -0.94
CA THR A 124 -6.73 -13.76 -0.04
C THR A 124 -5.60 -13.12 -0.84
N THR A 125 -5.37 -11.83 -0.63
CA THR A 125 -4.22 -11.11 -1.19
C THR A 125 -3.03 -11.15 -0.23
N PRO A 126 -1.79 -10.98 -0.72
CA PRO A 126 -0.64 -10.78 0.14
C PRO A 126 -0.86 -9.66 1.17
N PRO A 127 -0.35 -9.82 2.40
CA PRO A 127 -0.51 -8.80 3.42
C PRO A 127 0.40 -7.60 3.15
N PHE A 128 0.04 -6.46 3.76
CA PHE A 128 0.96 -5.34 3.87
C PHE A 128 1.95 -5.61 5.01
N ILE A 129 3.24 -5.55 4.69
CA ILE A 129 4.32 -5.73 5.68
C ILE A 129 4.94 -4.36 5.91
N ILE A 130 4.85 -3.90 7.16
CA ILE A 130 5.27 -2.57 7.58
C ILE A 130 6.29 -2.75 8.69
N ARG A 131 7.52 -2.28 8.46
CA ARG A 131 8.51 -2.15 9.54
C ARG A 131 8.07 -1.00 10.42
N TYR A 132 7.83 -1.28 11.69
CA TYR A 132 7.55 -0.22 12.64
C TYR A 132 8.87 0.48 12.97
N SER A 133 8.85 1.80 12.97
CA SER A 133 9.92 2.60 13.54
C SER A 133 9.28 3.68 14.39
N ALA A 134 9.83 3.96 15.58
CA ALA A 134 9.35 5.07 16.40
C ALA A 134 9.66 6.43 15.72
N SER A 135 10.56 6.45 14.73
CA SER A 135 10.89 7.61 13.91
C SER A 135 9.94 7.81 12.71
N ASN A 136 8.97 6.92 12.46
CA ASN A 136 7.92 7.11 11.43
C ASN A 136 6.82 8.10 11.88
N VAL A 137 7.21 9.18 12.55
CA VAL A 137 6.29 10.26 12.91
C VAL A 137 5.92 11.02 11.63
N PRO A 138 4.64 11.36 11.40
CA PRO A 138 4.28 12.23 10.28
C PRO A 138 5.04 13.55 10.38
N ILE A 139 5.90 13.83 9.39
CA ILE A 139 6.66 15.08 9.32
C ILE A 139 5.73 16.20 8.84
N LEU A 140 4.95 15.89 7.79
CA LEU A 140 3.99 16.80 7.20
C LEU A 140 2.65 16.11 7.04
N GLN A 141 1.59 16.89 7.25
CA GLN A 141 0.23 16.47 6.95
C GLN A 141 -0.39 17.50 6.02
N VAL A 142 -0.77 17.05 4.83
CA VAL A 142 -1.36 17.90 3.80
C VAL A 142 -2.85 17.60 3.77
N ALA A 143 -3.65 18.58 4.17
CA ALA A 143 -5.09 18.54 4.00
C ALA A 143 -5.45 19.17 2.66
N MET A 144 -6.09 18.40 1.78
CA MET A 144 -6.58 18.85 0.49
C MET A 144 -8.08 19.13 0.58
N GLN A 145 -8.44 20.33 0.12
CA GLN A 145 -9.80 20.84 0.12
C GLN A 145 -10.04 21.58 -1.20
N SER A 146 -11.28 21.56 -1.67
CA SER A 146 -11.70 22.29 -2.85
C SER A 146 -13.18 22.60 -2.77
N GLU A 147 -13.57 23.79 -3.23
CA GLU A 147 -14.97 24.18 -3.40
C GLU A 147 -15.55 23.70 -4.74
N SER A 148 -14.70 23.38 -5.72
CA SER A 148 -15.12 22.99 -7.08
C SER A 148 -15.01 21.48 -7.35
N LEU A 149 -14.06 20.79 -6.70
CA LEU A 149 -13.86 19.35 -6.87
C LEU A 149 -14.65 18.57 -5.81
N SER A 150 -15.27 17.47 -6.24
CA SER A 150 -15.89 16.52 -5.30
C SER A 150 -14.86 15.81 -4.43
N GLU A 151 -15.27 15.32 -3.24
CA GLU A 151 -14.41 14.48 -2.37
C GLU A 151 -13.79 13.29 -3.11
N GLN A 152 -14.48 12.78 -4.13
CA GLN A 152 -14.02 11.66 -4.95
C GLN A 152 -12.91 12.08 -5.90
N GLN A 153 -13.06 13.21 -6.57
CA GLN A 153 -12.02 13.78 -7.44
C GLN A 153 -10.81 14.25 -6.62
N LEU A 154 -11.01 14.79 -5.43
CA LEU A 154 -9.91 15.17 -4.52
C LEU A 154 -9.10 13.96 -4.08
N PHE A 155 -9.77 12.86 -3.73
CA PHE A 155 -9.10 11.62 -3.37
C PHE A 155 -8.30 11.05 -4.55
N ASP A 156 -8.90 11.03 -5.74
CA ASP A 156 -8.25 10.59 -6.97
C ASP A 156 -7.03 11.46 -7.33
N TYR A 157 -7.16 12.78 -7.18
CA TYR A 157 -6.07 13.73 -7.39
C TYR A 157 -4.91 13.49 -6.41
N GLY A 158 -5.23 13.29 -5.14
CA GLY A 158 -4.27 12.97 -4.09
C GLY A 158 -3.48 11.70 -4.40
N ILE A 159 -4.15 10.62 -4.80
CA ILE A 159 -3.49 9.33 -5.07
C ILE A 159 -2.67 9.36 -6.36
N ASN A 160 -3.23 9.87 -7.45
CA ASN A 160 -2.63 9.68 -8.76
C ASN A 160 -1.60 10.75 -9.12
N PHE A 161 -1.74 11.97 -8.59
CA PHE A 161 -0.84 13.08 -8.90
C PHE A 161 0.03 13.41 -7.70
N VAL A 162 -0.56 13.89 -6.59
CA VAL A 162 0.20 14.39 -5.43
C VAL A 162 1.14 13.31 -4.87
N ARG A 163 0.61 12.11 -4.60
CA ARG A 163 1.41 11.00 -4.08
C ARG A 163 2.48 10.57 -5.08
N THR A 164 2.17 10.46 -6.37
CA THR A 164 3.12 10.05 -7.40
C THR A 164 4.28 11.04 -7.51
N ASP A 165 3.99 12.33 -7.59
CA ASP A 165 5.00 13.38 -7.71
C ASP A 165 5.93 13.40 -6.49
N MET A 166 5.37 13.28 -5.29
CA MET A 166 6.14 13.32 -4.05
C MET A 166 6.94 12.03 -3.76
N THR A 167 6.55 10.88 -4.33
CA THR A 167 7.33 9.63 -4.16
C THR A 167 8.74 9.68 -4.79
N THR A 168 9.00 10.67 -5.65
CA THR A 168 10.33 10.88 -6.25
C THR A 168 11.34 11.44 -5.25
N ILE A 169 10.88 11.99 -4.12
CA ILE A 169 11.73 12.57 -3.09
C ILE A 169 12.36 11.45 -2.25
N PRO A 170 13.70 11.35 -2.20
CA PRO A 170 14.38 10.32 -1.42
C PRO A 170 14.03 10.43 0.08
N GLY A 171 13.79 9.30 0.74
CA GLY A 171 13.60 9.25 2.19
C GLY A 171 12.20 9.60 2.69
N ILE A 172 11.21 9.68 1.79
CA ILE A 172 9.81 9.91 2.14
C ILE A 172 8.98 8.65 1.88
N GLN A 173 8.06 8.36 2.81
CA GLN A 173 7.00 7.38 2.64
C GLN A 173 5.63 8.07 2.69
N ILE A 174 4.78 7.80 1.70
CA ILE A 174 3.45 8.40 1.57
C ILE A 174 2.39 7.30 1.60
N PRO A 175 1.75 7.05 2.76
CA PRO A 175 0.62 6.14 2.87
C PRO A 175 -0.58 6.58 2.03
N TYR A 176 -1.60 5.72 1.95
CA TYR A 176 -2.86 6.09 1.33
C TYR A 176 -3.51 7.26 2.08
N PRO A 177 -4.22 8.18 1.38
CA PRO A 177 -4.90 9.29 2.03
C PRO A 177 -5.99 8.82 2.99
N TYR A 178 -6.19 9.58 4.06
CA TYR A 178 -7.30 9.45 4.98
C TYR A 178 -8.47 10.33 4.54
N GLY A 179 -9.70 9.86 4.76
CA GLY A 179 -10.90 10.56 4.30
C GLY A 179 -11.05 10.51 2.78
N GLY A 180 -11.85 11.42 2.24
CA GLY A 180 -12.24 11.38 0.84
C GLY A 180 -13.11 10.19 0.47
N LYS A 181 -13.48 10.10 -0.81
CA LYS A 181 -14.33 9.04 -1.35
C LYS A 181 -13.57 8.26 -2.41
N GLN A 182 -13.19 7.03 -2.13
CA GLN A 182 -12.55 6.18 -3.14
C GLN A 182 -13.56 5.84 -4.23
N ARG A 183 -13.29 6.30 -5.46
CA ARG A 183 -14.10 6.02 -6.65
C ARG A 183 -14.20 4.52 -6.88
N LEU A 184 -15.44 4.02 -7.02
CA LEU A 184 -15.74 2.65 -7.39
C LEU A 184 -16.92 2.64 -8.35
N ILE A 185 -16.81 1.85 -9.42
CA ILE A 185 -17.96 1.60 -10.28
C ILE A 185 -18.86 0.58 -9.61
N MET A 186 -20.09 1.00 -9.28
CA MET A 186 -21.06 0.17 -8.57
C MET A 186 -22.10 -0.35 -9.55
N ILE A 187 -22.38 -1.65 -9.47
CA ILE A 187 -23.40 -2.34 -10.25
C ILE A 187 -24.48 -2.78 -9.26
N ASP A 188 -25.50 -1.96 -9.12
CA ASP A 188 -26.62 -2.20 -8.21
C ASP A 188 -27.60 -3.15 -8.88
N ILE A 189 -27.57 -4.42 -8.48
CA ILE A 189 -28.41 -5.48 -9.04
C ILE A 189 -29.86 -5.32 -8.58
N ASP A 190 -30.82 -5.44 -9.49
CA ASP A 190 -32.26 -5.53 -9.20
C ASP A 190 -32.70 -7.00 -9.10
N PRO A 191 -33.00 -7.51 -7.88
CA PRO A 191 -33.36 -8.91 -7.69
C PRO A 191 -34.66 -9.31 -8.39
N GLN A 192 -35.61 -8.37 -8.56
CA GLN A 192 -36.89 -8.66 -9.19
C GLN A 192 -36.72 -8.84 -10.70
N ARG A 193 -35.93 -7.97 -11.33
CA ARG A 193 -35.60 -8.09 -12.76
C ARG A 193 -34.76 -9.35 -13.04
N LEU A 194 -33.76 -9.65 -12.21
CA LEU A 194 -33.00 -10.90 -12.34
C LEU A 194 -33.92 -12.13 -12.30
N PHE A 195 -34.84 -12.16 -11.33
CA PHE A 195 -35.77 -13.28 -11.19
C PHE A 195 -36.70 -13.42 -12.40
N ALA A 196 -37.21 -12.31 -12.95
CA ALA A 196 -38.05 -12.31 -14.15
C ALA A 196 -37.33 -12.91 -15.37
N TRP A 197 -36.02 -12.72 -15.48
CA TRP A 197 -35.18 -13.29 -16.53
C TRP A 197 -34.62 -14.69 -16.20
N GLY A 198 -34.92 -15.26 -15.03
CA GLY A 198 -34.38 -16.54 -14.59
C GLY A 198 -32.86 -16.51 -14.39
N LEU A 199 -32.32 -15.36 -14.00
CA LEU A 199 -30.89 -15.12 -13.75
C LEU A 199 -30.60 -15.06 -12.25
N SER A 200 -29.38 -15.44 -11.89
CA SER A 200 -28.85 -15.28 -10.54
C SER A 200 -27.81 -14.15 -10.48
N PRO A 201 -27.56 -13.54 -9.31
CA PRO A 201 -26.47 -12.58 -9.16
C PRO A 201 -25.09 -13.14 -9.53
N ARG A 202 -24.90 -14.47 -9.43
CA ARG A 202 -23.66 -15.13 -9.85
C ARG A 202 -23.47 -15.07 -11.36
N ASP A 203 -24.55 -15.10 -12.14
CA ASP A 203 -24.47 -14.99 -13.60
C ASP A 203 -23.97 -13.61 -14.02
N VAL A 204 -24.41 -12.56 -13.33
CA VAL A 204 -23.92 -11.19 -13.54
C VAL A 204 -22.42 -11.11 -13.22
N ASN A 205 -22.01 -11.63 -12.06
CA ASN A 205 -20.60 -11.61 -11.66
C ASN A 205 -19.70 -12.40 -12.63
N ASN A 206 -20.17 -13.56 -13.10
CA ASN A 206 -19.46 -14.37 -14.09
C ASN A 206 -19.35 -13.66 -15.44
N ALA A 207 -20.41 -13.00 -15.90
CA ALA A 207 -20.40 -12.25 -17.16
C ALA A 207 -19.40 -11.10 -17.11
N LEU A 208 -19.37 -10.35 -16.01
CA LEU A 208 -18.41 -9.28 -15.79
C LEU A 208 -16.96 -9.81 -15.74
N GLY A 209 -16.74 -10.91 -15.01
CA GLY A 209 -15.42 -11.54 -14.90
C GLY A 209 -14.86 -12.08 -16.21
N GLN A 210 -15.72 -12.49 -17.15
CA GLN A 210 -15.31 -12.99 -18.47
C GLN A 210 -15.07 -11.87 -19.49
N GLN A 211 -15.76 -10.74 -19.34
CA GLN A 211 -15.75 -9.65 -20.32
C GLN A 211 -14.90 -8.46 -19.91
N ASN A 212 -14.37 -8.44 -18.69
CA ASN A 212 -13.41 -7.43 -18.23
C ASN A 212 -12.00 -8.02 -18.15
N VAL A 213 -11.54 -8.68 -19.22
CA VAL A 213 -10.23 -9.33 -19.27
C VAL A 213 -9.42 -8.76 -20.43
N ILE A 214 -8.30 -8.10 -20.10
CA ILE A 214 -7.30 -7.72 -21.09
C ILE A 214 -6.50 -8.98 -21.45
N VAL A 215 -6.88 -9.64 -22.55
CA VAL A 215 -6.18 -10.83 -23.03
C VAL A 215 -5.05 -10.40 -23.98
N PRO A 216 -3.79 -10.80 -23.74
CA PRO A 216 -2.69 -10.51 -24.66
C PRO A 216 -2.90 -11.30 -25.96
N THR A 217 -3.11 -10.60 -27.07
CA THR A 217 -3.43 -11.21 -28.37
C THR A 217 -2.26 -11.46 -29.30
N GLY A 218 -1.05 -11.14 -28.85
CA GLY A 218 0.17 -11.34 -29.64
C GLY A 218 0.24 -10.43 -30.86
N THR A 219 0.97 -10.87 -31.87
CA THR A 219 1.25 -10.10 -33.09
C THR A 219 0.75 -10.85 -34.33
N ALA A 220 0.31 -10.09 -35.34
CA ALA A 220 0.02 -10.59 -36.68
C ALA A 220 1.13 -10.13 -37.63
N LYS A 221 1.80 -11.08 -38.28
CA LYS A 221 2.76 -10.78 -39.34
C LYS A 221 2.04 -10.73 -40.69
N ILE A 222 2.06 -9.57 -41.35
CA ILE A 222 1.48 -9.36 -42.67
C ILE A 222 2.59 -8.88 -43.61
N GLY A 223 3.06 -9.78 -44.48
CA GLY A 223 4.22 -9.53 -45.34
C GLY A 223 5.51 -9.38 -44.54
N ALA A 224 6.22 -8.26 -44.74
CA ALA A 224 7.44 -7.93 -44.00
C ALA A 224 7.18 -7.27 -42.63
N ASN A 225 5.95 -6.83 -42.37
CA ASN A 225 5.61 -6.05 -41.18
C ASN A 225 4.92 -6.93 -40.13
N GLU A 226 5.22 -6.68 -38.86
CA GLU A 226 4.59 -7.33 -37.72
C GLU A 226 3.78 -6.30 -36.94
N TYR A 227 2.49 -6.55 -36.78
CA TYR A 227 1.55 -5.66 -36.13
C TYR A 227 1.12 -6.25 -34.79
N PRO A 228 1.21 -5.51 -33.68
CA PRO A 228 0.59 -5.93 -32.43
C PRO A 228 -0.93 -5.94 -32.61
N ILE A 229 -1.56 -7.06 -32.30
CA ILE A 229 -3.02 -7.15 -32.23
C ILE A 229 -3.42 -6.65 -30.86
N VAL A 230 -4.32 -5.66 -30.80
CA VAL A 230 -4.88 -5.15 -29.55
C VAL A 230 -6.39 -5.40 -29.59
N LEU A 231 -6.91 -6.18 -28.63
CA LEU A 231 -8.33 -6.29 -28.42
C LEU A 231 -8.80 -5.23 -27.44
N ASN A 232 -9.85 -4.49 -27.82
CA ASN A 232 -10.54 -3.59 -26.91
C ASN A 232 -11.56 -4.38 -26.07
N ALA A 233 -11.05 -5.22 -25.17
CA ALA A 233 -11.85 -6.13 -24.34
C ALA A 233 -12.15 -5.56 -22.94
N SER A 234 -11.76 -4.32 -22.64
CA SER A 234 -12.08 -3.66 -21.37
C SER A 234 -12.94 -2.43 -21.65
N PRO A 235 -14.12 -2.29 -21.03
CA PRO A 235 -14.96 -1.11 -21.21
C PRO A 235 -14.24 0.16 -20.70
N ASP A 236 -14.03 1.15 -21.56
CA ASP A 236 -13.44 2.44 -21.17
C ASP A 236 -14.48 3.37 -20.53
N LEU A 237 -15.74 3.21 -20.93
CA LEU A 237 -16.86 4.05 -20.50
C LEU A 237 -17.82 3.27 -19.61
N LEU A 238 -18.35 3.94 -18.59
CA LEU A 238 -19.40 3.43 -17.71
C LEU A 238 -20.59 2.86 -18.52
N ALA A 239 -20.98 3.56 -19.59
CA ALA A 239 -22.06 3.15 -20.48
C ALA A 239 -21.79 1.83 -21.24
N GLN A 240 -20.53 1.44 -21.42
CA GLN A 240 -20.20 0.17 -22.08
C GLN A 240 -20.38 -1.00 -21.11
N ILE A 241 -20.20 -0.80 -19.80
CA ILE A 241 -20.46 -1.83 -18.77
C ILE A 241 -21.95 -2.23 -18.79
N GLU A 242 -22.84 -1.25 -19.01
CA GLU A 242 -24.28 -1.50 -19.15
C GLU A 242 -24.64 -2.39 -20.34
N THR A 243 -23.79 -2.43 -21.37
CA THR A 243 -23.98 -3.21 -22.61
C THR A 243 -23.32 -4.58 -22.59
N ILE A 244 -22.78 -5.02 -21.44
CA ILE A 244 -22.22 -6.35 -21.25
C ILE A 244 -23.34 -7.39 -21.32
N PRO A 245 -23.33 -8.34 -22.28
CA PRO A 245 -24.30 -9.43 -22.32
C PRO A 245 -24.08 -10.41 -21.17
N ILE A 246 -25.14 -10.77 -20.44
CA ILE A 246 -25.08 -11.75 -19.34
C ILE A 246 -25.41 -13.14 -19.86
N LYS A 247 -26.58 -13.28 -20.50
CA LYS A 247 -27.09 -14.56 -20.97
C LYS A 247 -28.16 -14.35 -22.04
N THR A 248 -28.26 -15.28 -22.98
CA THR A 248 -29.38 -15.31 -23.93
C THR A 248 -30.48 -16.22 -23.37
N VAL A 249 -31.67 -15.66 -23.16
CA VAL A 249 -32.86 -16.37 -22.67
C VAL A 249 -33.94 -16.25 -23.75
N ASN A 250 -34.46 -17.38 -24.23
CA ASN A 250 -35.51 -17.43 -25.27
C ASN A 250 -35.17 -16.62 -26.54
N GLY A 251 -33.90 -16.64 -26.97
CA GLY A 251 -33.44 -15.90 -28.15
C GLY A 251 -33.20 -14.40 -27.93
N THR A 252 -33.47 -13.87 -26.74
CA THR A 252 -33.17 -12.47 -26.37
C THR A 252 -31.93 -12.43 -25.48
N THR A 253 -30.94 -11.63 -25.87
CA THR A 253 -29.75 -11.39 -25.04
C THR A 253 -30.10 -10.38 -23.95
N VAL A 254 -29.91 -10.80 -22.70
CA VAL A 254 -30.10 -9.95 -21.52
C VAL A 254 -28.77 -9.28 -21.20
N TYR A 255 -28.78 -7.96 -21.08
CA TYR A 255 -27.62 -7.13 -20.77
C TYR A 255 -27.60 -6.71 -19.29
N VAL A 256 -26.46 -6.21 -18.81
CA VAL A 256 -26.35 -5.67 -17.44
C VAL A 256 -27.40 -4.60 -17.16
N ARG A 257 -27.65 -3.67 -18.09
CA ARG A 257 -28.70 -2.63 -17.95
C ARG A 257 -30.12 -3.16 -17.74
N ASP A 258 -30.39 -4.39 -18.18
CA ASP A 258 -31.73 -4.98 -18.09
C ASP A 258 -32.01 -5.50 -16.67
N VAL A 259 -30.96 -5.74 -15.87
CA VAL A 259 -31.05 -6.37 -14.55
C VAL A 259 -30.27 -5.66 -13.43
N ALA A 260 -29.54 -4.59 -13.75
CA ALA A 260 -28.77 -3.81 -12.81
C ALA A 260 -28.64 -2.34 -13.27
N HIS A 261 -28.38 -1.46 -12.31
CA HIS A 261 -28.05 -0.06 -12.53
C HIS A 261 -26.56 0.16 -12.30
N VAL A 262 -25.85 0.64 -13.32
CA VAL A 262 -24.42 0.94 -13.21
C VAL A 262 -24.26 2.43 -12.88
N ARG A 263 -23.56 2.75 -11.79
CA ARG A 263 -23.29 4.13 -11.41
C ARG A 263 -21.84 4.32 -11.00
N ASP A 264 -21.34 5.53 -11.25
CA ASP A 264 -20.09 5.99 -10.67
C ASP A 264 -20.34 6.32 -9.19
N GLY A 265 -19.79 5.50 -8.31
CA GLY A 265 -20.00 5.56 -6.88
C GLY A 265 -18.69 5.59 -6.11
N ASN A 266 -18.79 5.31 -4.81
CA ASN A 266 -17.64 5.27 -3.92
C ASN A 266 -17.79 4.19 -2.87
N SER A 267 -16.67 3.65 -2.41
CA SER A 267 -16.65 2.68 -1.31
C SER A 267 -17.33 3.26 -0.06
N PRO A 268 -18.05 2.44 0.74
CA PRO A 268 -18.54 2.87 2.04
C PRO A 268 -17.43 3.53 2.86
N GLN A 269 -17.65 4.78 3.28
CA GLN A 269 -16.64 5.53 4.02
C GLN A 269 -16.51 4.96 5.43
N THR A 270 -15.34 4.38 5.74
CA THR A 270 -14.97 3.92 7.09
C THR A 270 -14.19 4.97 7.87
N ASN A 271 -13.65 5.98 7.17
CA ASN A 271 -12.97 7.13 7.76
C ASN A 271 -13.50 8.43 7.15
N ILE A 272 -13.50 9.51 7.94
CA ILE A 272 -13.89 10.84 7.49
C ILE A 272 -12.92 11.83 8.11
N VAL A 273 -12.44 12.78 7.31
CA VAL A 273 -11.57 13.87 7.78
C VAL A 273 -12.27 15.20 7.56
N HIS A 274 -12.22 16.05 8.58
CA HIS A 274 -12.70 17.42 8.52
C HIS A 274 -11.57 18.38 8.86
N VAL A 275 -11.41 19.41 8.03
CA VAL A 275 -10.53 20.54 8.31
C VAL A 275 -11.39 21.80 8.30
N GLU A 276 -11.38 22.52 9.42
CA GLU A 276 -12.17 23.75 9.61
C GLU A 276 -13.67 23.57 9.30
N GLY A 277 -14.21 22.38 9.61
CA GLY A 277 -15.63 22.05 9.42
C GLY A 277 -16.01 21.60 8.01
N GLN A 278 -15.08 21.59 7.06
CA GLN A 278 -15.30 21.08 5.71
C GLN A 278 -14.68 19.69 5.54
N ARG A 279 -15.30 18.86 4.70
CA ARG A 279 -14.78 17.52 4.39
C ARG A 279 -13.53 17.64 3.51
N SER A 280 -12.47 16.95 3.91
CA SER A 280 -11.16 17.05 3.26
C SER A 280 -10.52 15.69 3.09
N VAL A 281 -9.48 15.63 2.26
CA VAL A 281 -8.62 14.46 2.11
C VAL A 281 -7.28 14.77 2.77
N LEU A 282 -6.86 13.95 3.73
CA LEU A 282 -5.62 14.16 4.47
C LEU A 282 -4.56 13.17 4.01
N MET A 283 -3.43 13.69 3.57
CA MET A 283 -2.26 12.89 3.23
C MET A 283 -1.18 13.09 4.27
N SER A 284 -0.71 12.00 4.86
CA SER A 284 0.45 12.04 5.75
C SER A 284 1.71 11.76 4.96
N ILE A 285 2.77 12.50 5.28
CA ILE A 285 4.10 12.35 4.71
C ILE A 285 4.99 11.91 5.86
N LEU A 286 5.46 10.66 5.77
CA LEU A 286 6.28 10.03 6.79
C LEU A 286 7.74 10.04 6.35
N LYS A 287 8.65 10.08 7.31
CA LYS A 287 10.06 9.80 7.05
C LYS A 287 10.25 8.33 6.75
N GLN A 288 11.15 7.99 5.83
CA GLN A 288 11.59 6.63 5.59
C GLN A 288 13.11 6.52 5.73
N GLY A 289 13.55 5.68 6.66
CA GLY A 289 14.97 5.40 6.89
C GLY A 289 15.71 6.57 7.55
N SER A 290 16.99 6.74 7.20
CA SER A 290 17.91 7.68 7.83
C SER A 290 18.01 9.05 7.15
N ALA A 291 17.09 9.40 6.24
CA ALA A 291 17.07 10.71 5.60
C ALA A 291 16.89 11.83 6.65
N SER A 292 17.48 13.02 6.43
CA SER A 292 17.26 14.14 7.35
C SER A 292 15.81 14.63 7.23
N THR A 293 15.22 15.03 8.35
CA THR A 293 13.87 15.60 8.37
C THR A 293 13.85 17.04 7.83
N LEU A 294 15.02 17.70 7.73
CA LEU A 294 15.13 19.12 7.33
C LEU A 294 15.61 19.33 5.87
N ASP A 295 16.18 18.30 5.24
CA ASP A 295 16.69 18.35 3.85
C ASP A 295 15.73 17.62 2.89
#